data_AF-A0A1M7YFL1-F1
#
_entry.id   AF-A0A1M7YFL1-F1
#
_cell.length_a   1.000
_cell.length_b   1.000
_cell.length_c   1.000
_cell.angle_alpha   90.00
_cell.angle_beta   90.00
_cell.angle_gamma   90.00
#
_symmetry.space_group_name_H-M   'P 1'
#
loop_
_entity.id
_entity.type
_entity.pdbx_description
1 polymer ?
#
loop_
_entity_poly.entity_id
_entity_poly.type
_entity_poly.pdbx_seq_one_letter_code
_entity_poly.pdbx_strand_id
1 'polypeptide(L)'
;MKMIDQYVYAVTKYLPADSREDVGKELRANIEDMLPDEPTEDEVYQVLKKLGSPIKLADEYIPQKRYLIGPGYYDRYIMTLKTVIGICIVVFISLEMISWISNPEITDSLSGYLAGMISGLISAVLEGAIQGALWVTLVFVILEKTGIESGDIPILNKKWSPDELKDMSVQGNNRITRGETVISLFMTVLFTALLYFKPHLIALYLKGESGNTEIFPLFQSDRLRIYIPVILLFTVLQLGMFIGKFMKGYWNRPLSAANAAYNMASCILIAVMLTDKLLFNQEFFTRMALYLNETPKHYMALWENRIIWVILGIFVVIAVWDSIAVWIKGFGKKG
;
A
#
# COMPACT_ATOMS: atom_id res chain seq x y z
N MET A 1 6.71 53.94 -2.46
CA MET A 1 7.19 52.85 -3.35
C MET A 1 7.80 51.66 -2.61
N LYS A 2 8.78 51.84 -1.71
CA LYS A 2 9.44 50.73 -0.97
C LYS A 2 8.50 49.71 -0.30
N MET A 3 7.36 50.17 0.25
CA MET A 3 6.37 49.29 0.91
C MET A 3 5.65 48.37 -0.08
N ILE A 4 5.34 48.87 -1.29
CA ILE A 4 4.72 48.08 -2.37
C ILE A 4 5.72 47.01 -2.84
N ASP A 5 6.99 47.40 -3.07
CA ASP A 5 8.04 46.46 -3.46
C ASP A 5 8.22 45.34 -2.42
N GLN A 6 8.21 45.70 -1.13
CA GLN A 6 8.28 44.75 -0.03
C GLN A 6 7.06 43.82 0.03
N TYR A 7 5.87 44.35 -0.21
CA TYR A 7 4.63 43.56 -0.20
C TYR A 7 4.58 42.59 -1.39
N VAL A 8 4.86 43.07 -2.61
CA VAL A 8 4.92 42.24 -3.82
C VAL A 8 5.99 41.16 -3.67
N TYR A 9 7.16 41.49 -3.14
CA TYR A 9 8.19 40.50 -2.83
C TYR A 9 7.71 39.49 -1.78
N ALA A 10 7.04 39.95 -0.73
CA ALA A 10 6.51 39.08 0.31
C ALA A 10 5.46 38.10 -0.23
N VAL A 11 4.61 38.49 -1.18
CA VAL A 11 3.66 37.60 -1.85
C VAL A 11 4.38 36.63 -2.79
N THR A 12 5.18 37.16 -3.71
CA THR A 12 5.82 36.36 -4.78
C THR A 12 6.84 35.35 -4.27
N LYS A 13 7.47 35.59 -3.10
CA LYS A 13 8.38 34.63 -2.46
C LYS A 13 7.72 33.26 -2.20
N TYR A 14 6.42 33.22 -1.98
CA TYR A 14 5.68 31.97 -1.73
C TYR A 14 5.19 31.27 -3.00
N LEU A 15 5.31 31.90 -4.17
CA LEU A 15 4.85 31.34 -5.45
C LEU A 15 5.91 30.42 -6.11
N PRO A 16 5.49 29.49 -6.99
CA PRO A 16 6.38 28.75 -7.89
C PRO A 16 7.25 29.69 -8.72
N ALA A 17 8.53 29.34 -8.95
CA ALA A 17 9.49 30.22 -9.61
C ALA A 17 8.97 30.78 -10.96
N ASP A 18 8.32 29.90 -11.73
CA ASP A 18 7.83 30.18 -13.08
C ASP A 18 6.68 31.21 -13.11
N SER A 19 5.95 31.39 -12.00
CA SER A 19 4.83 32.35 -11.93
C SER A 19 5.14 33.62 -11.13
N ARG A 20 6.33 33.72 -10.50
CA ARG A 20 6.68 34.86 -9.64
C ARG A 20 6.71 36.18 -10.38
N GLU A 21 7.27 36.19 -11.59
CA GLU A 21 7.45 37.41 -12.35
C GLU A 21 6.11 37.94 -12.86
N ASP A 22 5.31 37.07 -13.46
CA ASP A 22 4.00 37.43 -14.03
C ASP A 22 3.02 37.87 -12.93
N VAL A 23 2.86 37.07 -11.88
CA VAL A 23 2.00 37.42 -10.74
C VAL A 23 2.53 38.66 -10.01
N GLY A 24 3.86 38.85 -9.95
CA GLY A 24 4.46 40.04 -9.35
C GLY A 24 4.13 41.32 -10.10
N LYS A 25 4.16 41.29 -11.44
CA LYS A 25 3.77 42.42 -12.30
C LYS A 25 2.28 42.69 -12.19
N GLU A 26 1.45 41.66 -12.25
CA GLU A 26 -0.01 41.77 -12.13
C GLU A 26 -0.41 42.35 -10.76
N LEU A 27 0.16 41.82 -9.68
CA LEU A 27 -0.11 42.32 -8.33
C LEU A 27 0.32 43.78 -8.15
N ARG A 28 1.48 44.16 -8.71
CA ARG A 28 1.93 45.55 -8.68
C ARG A 28 0.96 46.47 -9.42
N ALA A 29 0.57 46.10 -10.63
CA ALA A 29 -0.39 46.87 -11.43
C ALA A 29 -1.72 47.04 -10.68
N ASN A 30 -2.25 45.95 -10.09
CA ASN A 30 -3.46 46.00 -9.27
C ASN A 30 -3.33 46.92 -8.05
N ILE A 31 -2.17 46.97 -7.39
CA ILE A 31 -1.92 47.88 -6.26
C ILE A 31 -1.85 49.33 -6.74
N GLU A 32 -1.18 49.59 -7.87
CA GLU A 32 -1.05 50.92 -8.46
C GLU A 32 -2.41 51.45 -8.93
N ASP A 33 -3.27 50.62 -9.52
CA ASP A 33 -4.64 50.98 -9.91
C ASP A 33 -5.56 51.31 -8.73
N MET A 34 -5.24 50.81 -7.53
CA MET A 34 -5.98 51.12 -6.30
C MET A 34 -5.55 52.43 -5.64
N LEU A 35 -4.48 53.06 -6.12
CA LEU A 35 -3.88 54.27 -5.56
C LEU A 35 -4.16 55.49 -6.46
N PRO A 36 -4.29 56.71 -5.88
CA PRO A 36 -4.29 57.95 -6.66
C PRO A 36 -2.92 58.23 -7.30
N ASP A 37 -2.86 59.15 -8.28
CA ASP A 37 -1.62 59.47 -9.04
C ASP A 37 -0.43 59.84 -8.14
N GLU A 38 -0.68 60.54 -7.03
CA GLU A 38 0.32 60.90 -6.02
C GLU A 38 -0.11 60.38 -4.63
N PRO A 39 0.15 59.10 -4.32
CA PRO A 39 -0.32 58.49 -3.10
C PRO A 39 0.57 58.82 -1.89
N THR A 40 -0.08 59.13 -0.78
CA THR A 40 0.58 59.28 0.53
C THR A 40 0.96 57.92 1.12
N GLU A 41 1.91 57.90 2.07
CA GLU A 41 2.31 56.65 2.74
C GLU A 41 1.14 55.98 3.49
N ASP A 42 0.22 56.77 4.05
CA ASP A 42 -0.97 56.27 4.73
C ASP A 42 -1.96 55.60 3.75
N GLU A 43 -2.15 56.14 2.55
CA GLU A 43 -2.99 55.53 1.51
C GLU A 43 -2.41 54.19 1.04
N VAL A 44 -1.10 54.13 0.82
CA VAL A 44 -0.39 52.87 0.51
C VAL A 44 -0.59 51.86 1.64
N TYR A 45 -0.44 52.28 2.90
CA TYR A 45 -0.65 51.41 4.04
C TYR A 45 -2.09 50.87 4.12
N GLN A 46 -3.11 51.69 3.88
CA GLN A 46 -4.51 51.24 3.90
C GLN A 46 -4.81 50.25 2.76
N VAL A 47 -4.28 50.48 1.55
CA VAL A 47 -4.44 49.56 0.43
C VAL A 47 -3.80 48.21 0.75
N LEU A 48 -2.55 48.19 1.22
CA LEU A 48 -1.86 46.95 1.59
C LEU A 48 -2.56 46.24 2.76
N LYS A 49 -3.08 46.99 3.73
CA LYS A 49 -3.87 46.44 4.85
C LYS A 49 -5.19 45.83 4.38
N LYS A 50 -5.83 46.42 3.37
CA LYS A 50 -7.06 45.90 2.74
C LYS A 50 -6.80 44.59 1.98
N LEU A 51 -5.66 44.49 1.30
CA LEU A 51 -5.21 43.26 0.64
C LEU A 51 -4.83 42.16 1.66
N GLY A 52 -4.42 42.54 2.87
CA GLY A 52 -4.24 41.63 3.99
C GLY A 52 -2.89 40.90 3.97
N SER A 53 -2.87 39.68 4.53
CA SER A 53 -1.62 38.93 4.71
C SER A 53 -1.02 38.49 3.37
N PRO A 54 0.26 38.80 3.06
CA PRO A 54 0.93 38.37 1.85
C PRO A 54 0.87 36.84 1.62
N ILE A 55 0.87 36.06 2.69
CA ILE A 55 0.80 34.59 2.62
C ILE A 55 -0.60 34.15 2.15
N LYS A 56 -1.66 34.77 2.69
CA LYS A 56 -3.04 34.43 2.30
C LYS A 56 -3.30 34.83 0.85
N LEU A 57 -2.79 35.98 0.43
CA LEU A 57 -2.92 36.44 -0.95
C LEU A 57 -2.13 35.54 -1.91
N ALA A 58 -0.92 35.10 -1.53
CA ALA A 58 -0.15 34.16 -2.33
C ALA A 58 -0.89 32.83 -2.55
N ASP A 59 -1.61 32.32 -1.54
CA ASP A 59 -2.40 31.09 -1.66
C ASP A 59 -3.54 31.20 -2.70
N GLU A 60 -4.04 32.41 -2.98
CA GLU A 60 -5.07 32.65 -4.01
C GLU A 60 -4.48 32.60 -5.43
N TYR A 61 -3.21 32.98 -5.59
CA TYR A 61 -2.49 32.92 -6.86
C TYR A 61 -1.89 31.55 -7.19
N ILE A 62 -1.92 30.58 -6.26
CA ILE A 62 -1.40 29.23 -6.48
C ILE A 62 -2.49 28.37 -7.16
N PRO A 63 -2.34 27.99 -8.44
CA PRO A 63 -3.39 27.27 -9.18
C PRO A 63 -3.66 25.86 -8.63
N GLN A 64 -2.62 25.21 -8.09
CA GLN A 64 -2.69 23.91 -7.45
C GLN A 64 -2.10 23.99 -6.05
N LYS A 65 -2.98 23.98 -5.04
CA LYS A 65 -2.58 23.93 -3.64
C LYS A 65 -1.70 22.69 -3.40
N ARG A 66 -0.57 22.88 -2.72
CA ARG A 66 0.45 21.84 -2.50
C ARG A 66 0.04 20.89 -1.37
N TYR A 67 -0.99 20.09 -1.61
CA TYR A 67 -1.39 19.04 -0.68
C TYR A 67 -0.53 17.79 -0.86
N LEU A 68 -0.24 17.10 0.25
CA LEU A 68 0.31 15.74 0.19
C LEU A 68 -0.77 14.75 -0.30
N ILE A 69 -2.01 14.97 0.17
CA ILE A 69 -3.23 14.28 -0.24
C ILE A 69 -4.31 15.35 -0.29
N GLY A 70 -4.87 15.61 -1.47
CA GLY A 70 -5.82 16.68 -1.70
C GLY A 70 -7.21 16.38 -1.11
N PRO A 71 -8.07 17.41 -0.98
CA PRO A 71 -9.43 17.25 -0.45
C PRO A 71 -10.28 16.24 -1.24
N GLY A 72 -10.00 16.03 -2.53
CA GLY A 72 -10.71 15.02 -3.33
C GLY A 72 -10.47 13.56 -2.86
N TYR A 73 -9.31 13.29 -2.27
CA TYR A 73 -8.93 11.95 -1.81
C TYR A 73 -9.03 11.75 -0.30
N TYR A 74 -9.14 12.82 0.48
CA TYR A 74 -8.94 12.79 1.93
C TYR A 74 -9.86 11.82 2.68
N ASP A 75 -11.18 11.85 2.42
CA ASP A 75 -12.13 10.95 3.11
C ASP A 75 -11.86 9.49 2.78
N ARG A 76 -11.50 9.20 1.53
CA ARG A 76 -11.16 7.85 1.07
C ARG A 76 -9.84 7.39 1.68
N TYR A 77 -8.86 8.29 1.76
CA TYR A 77 -7.59 8.05 2.44
C TYR A 77 -7.81 7.63 3.88
N ILE A 78 -8.57 8.41 4.67
CA ILE A 78 -8.80 8.11 6.09
C ILE A 78 -9.51 6.76 6.28
N MET A 79 -10.49 6.45 5.42
CA MET A 79 -11.19 5.18 5.50
C MET A 79 -10.28 3.99 5.17
N THR A 80 -9.53 4.06 4.07
CA THR A 80 -8.55 3.01 3.71
C THR A 80 -7.48 2.87 4.77
N LEU A 81 -6.94 3.98 5.27
CA LEU A 81 -5.94 4.02 6.32
C LEU A 81 -6.41 3.24 7.55
N LYS A 82 -7.61 3.50 8.05
CA LYS A 82 -8.19 2.79 9.20
C LYS A 82 -8.33 1.29 8.94
N THR A 83 -8.83 0.90 7.76
CA THR A 83 -9.00 -0.52 7.39
C THR A 83 -7.66 -1.25 7.33
N VAL A 84 -6.67 -0.68 6.64
CA VAL A 84 -5.36 -1.31 6.44
C VAL A 84 -4.57 -1.36 7.74
N ILE A 85 -4.60 -0.29 8.55
CA ILE A 85 -3.98 -0.30 9.89
C ILE A 85 -4.59 -1.40 10.74
N GLY A 86 -5.92 -1.55 10.76
CA GLY A 86 -6.58 -2.63 11.50
C GLY A 86 -6.11 -4.02 11.06
N ILE A 87 -6.02 -4.25 9.74
CA ILE A 87 -5.51 -5.49 9.17
C ILE A 87 -4.05 -5.73 9.61
N CYS A 88 -3.17 -4.74 9.46
CA CYS A 88 -1.77 -4.86 9.81
C CYS A 88 -1.59 -5.14 11.32
N ILE A 89 -2.31 -4.46 12.20
CA ILE A 89 -2.24 -4.73 13.65
C ILE A 89 -2.62 -6.19 13.94
N VAL A 90 -3.72 -6.69 13.37
CA VAL A 90 -4.15 -8.08 13.59
C VAL A 90 -3.09 -9.06 13.08
N VAL A 91 -2.53 -8.82 11.90
CA VAL A 91 -1.46 -9.66 11.32
C VAL A 91 -0.23 -9.67 12.22
N PHE A 92 0.28 -8.51 12.62
CA PHE A 92 1.50 -8.41 13.41
C PHE A 92 1.34 -9.01 14.80
N ILE A 93 0.20 -8.78 15.47
CA ILE A 93 -0.13 -9.46 16.73
C ILE A 93 -0.13 -10.98 16.53
N SER A 94 -0.77 -11.47 15.46
CA SER A 94 -0.85 -12.91 15.19
C SER A 94 0.53 -13.54 14.98
N LEU A 95 1.40 -12.88 14.20
CA LEU A 95 2.76 -13.32 13.98
C LEU A 95 3.59 -13.30 15.26
N GLU A 96 3.43 -12.27 16.09
CA GLU A 96 4.13 -12.17 17.37
C GLU A 96 3.68 -13.25 18.35
N MET A 97 2.37 -13.53 18.45
CA MET A 97 1.87 -14.65 19.25
C MET A 97 2.43 -16.00 18.78
N ILE A 98 2.48 -16.24 17.46
CA ILE A 98 3.07 -17.46 16.92
C ILE A 98 4.56 -17.55 17.27
N SER A 99 5.28 -16.42 17.18
CA SER A 99 6.70 -16.34 17.57
C SER A 99 6.92 -16.75 19.03
N TRP A 100 6.10 -16.23 19.94
CA TRP A 100 6.15 -16.57 21.37
C TRP A 100 5.86 -18.05 21.65
N ILE A 101 4.86 -18.63 20.98
CA ILE A 101 4.52 -20.05 21.16
C ILE A 101 5.63 -20.96 20.62
N SER A 102 6.24 -20.56 19.51
CA SER A 102 7.20 -21.41 18.78
C SER A 102 8.59 -21.43 19.42
N ASN A 103 8.96 -20.36 20.14
CA ASN A 103 10.22 -20.26 20.84
C ASN A 103 10.02 -19.55 22.19
N PRO A 104 9.46 -20.25 23.20
CA PRO A 104 9.24 -19.64 24.50
C PRO A 104 10.60 -19.27 25.10
N GLU A 105 10.83 -17.97 25.30
CA GLU A 105 12.00 -17.50 26.03
C GLU A 105 12.00 -18.16 27.42
N ILE A 106 13.08 -18.88 27.73
CA ILE A 106 13.29 -19.47 29.05
C ILE A 106 13.70 -18.32 29.97
N THR A 107 12.73 -17.58 30.49
CA THR A 107 12.94 -16.63 31.59
C THR A 107 12.67 -17.34 32.92
N ASP A 108 13.58 -17.21 33.88
CA ASP A 108 13.49 -17.86 35.20
C ASP A 108 12.30 -17.39 36.07
N SER A 109 11.60 -16.32 35.68
CA SER A 109 10.44 -15.80 36.40
C SER A 109 9.21 -15.62 35.49
N LEU A 110 8.04 -16.01 36.02
CA LEU A 110 6.75 -15.83 35.35
C LEU A 110 6.47 -14.34 35.03
N SER A 111 6.93 -13.43 35.89
CA SER A 111 6.79 -11.98 35.66
C SER A 111 7.63 -11.49 34.47
N GLY A 112 8.84 -12.02 34.29
CA GLY A 112 9.69 -11.72 33.13
C GLY A 112 9.06 -12.19 31.83
N TYR A 113 8.55 -13.43 31.81
CA TYR A 113 7.84 -13.99 30.65
C TYR A 113 6.63 -13.13 30.24
N LEU A 114 5.78 -12.76 31.20
CA LEU A 114 4.60 -11.94 30.93
C LEU A 114 4.95 -10.52 30.48
N ALA A 115 5.98 -9.91 31.07
CA ALA A 115 6.46 -8.59 30.67
C ALA A 115 7.01 -8.61 29.23
N GLY A 116 7.80 -9.64 28.89
CA GLY A 116 8.29 -9.88 27.53
C GLY A 116 7.13 -9.98 26.54
N MET A 117 6.16 -10.85 26.81
CA MET A 117 4.98 -11.03 25.94
C MET A 117 4.20 -9.72 25.74
N ILE A 118 3.93 -8.96 26.81
CA ILE A 118 3.22 -7.69 26.71
C ILE A 118 4.01 -6.67 25.90
N SER A 119 5.31 -6.55 26.12
CA SER A 119 6.17 -5.62 25.38
C SER A 119 6.28 -5.98 23.89
N GLY A 120 6.36 -7.27 23.56
CA GLY A 120 6.30 -7.77 22.18
C GLY A 120 4.97 -7.44 21.51
N LEU A 121 3.85 -7.66 22.19
CA LEU A 121 2.52 -7.31 21.67
C LEU A 121 2.35 -5.81 21.43
N ILE A 122 2.81 -4.96 22.34
CA ILE A 122 2.79 -3.50 22.16
C ILE A 122 3.64 -3.10 20.95
N SER A 123 4.83 -3.70 20.81
CA SER A 123 5.72 -3.46 19.67
C SER A 123 5.07 -3.87 18.36
N ALA A 124 4.42 -5.04 18.32
CA ALA A 124 3.71 -5.54 17.15
C ALA A 124 2.53 -4.65 16.74
N VAL A 125 1.78 -4.10 17.71
CA VAL A 125 0.71 -3.12 17.44
C VAL A 125 1.29 -1.85 16.80
N LEU A 126 2.35 -1.29 17.37
CA LEU A 126 2.97 -0.07 16.87
C LEU A 126 3.56 -0.29 15.48
N GLU A 127 4.28 -1.40 15.28
CA GLU A 127 4.89 -1.74 13.99
C GLU A 127 3.81 -1.96 12.91
N GLY A 128 2.77 -2.75 13.21
CA GLY A 128 1.65 -2.95 12.30
C GLY A 128 0.96 -1.63 11.93
N ALA A 129 0.73 -0.74 12.89
CA ALA A 129 0.15 0.57 12.65
C ALA A 129 1.03 1.47 11.76
N ILE A 130 2.33 1.52 12.03
CA ILE A 130 3.31 2.30 11.24
C ILE A 130 3.39 1.76 9.82
N GLN A 131 3.48 0.43 9.64
CA GLN A 131 3.54 -0.20 8.32
C GLN A 131 2.26 0.06 7.51
N GLY A 132 1.09 -0.12 8.12
CA GLY A 132 -0.18 0.19 7.49
C GLY A 132 -0.28 1.67 7.08
N ALA A 133 0.14 2.59 7.96
CA ALA A 133 0.12 4.02 7.67
C ALA A 133 1.09 4.41 6.54
N LEU A 134 2.31 3.89 6.58
CA LEU A 134 3.35 4.17 5.59
C LEU A 134 2.90 3.77 4.19
N TRP A 135 2.48 2.51 4.01
CA TRP A 135 2.15 2.00 2.68
C TRP A 135 0.87 2.61 2.11
N VAL A 136 -0.15 2.85 2.94
CA VAL A 136 -1.37 3.56 2.48
C VAL A 136 -1.03 4.99 2.07
N THR A 137 -0.30 5.72 2.91
CA THR A 137 0.09 7.11 2.60
C THR A 137 0.90 7.17 1.32
N LEU A 138 1.87 6.26 1.15
CA LEU A 138 2.69 6.17 -0.05
C LEU A 138 1.85 5.98 -1.31
N VAL A 139 0.87 5.06 -1.29
CA VAL A 139 -0.01 4.86 -2.45
C VAL A 139 -0.86 6.10 -2.74
N PHE A 140 -1.45 6.73 -1.73
CA PHE A 140 -2.26 7.94 -1.94
C PHE A 140 -1.43 9.14 -2.43
N VAL A 141 -0.18 9.28 -1.97
CA VAL A 141 0.75 10.29 -2.46
C VAL A 141 1.07 10.05 -3.94
N ILE A 142 1.31 8.79 -4.34
CA ILE A 142 1.52 8.46 -5.75
C ILE A 142 0.27 8.80 -6.57
N LEU A 143 -0.92 8.43 -6.10
CA LEU A 143 -2.18 8.73 -6.77
C LEU A 143 -2.37 10.25 -6.97
N GLU A 144 -2.19 11.05 -5.92
CA GLU A 144 -2.28 12.51 -5.97
C GLU A 144 -1.27 13.10 -6.96
N LYS A 145 0.00 12.65 -6.91
CA LYS A 145 1.07 13.16 -7.78
C LYS A 145 0.91 12.78 -9.25
N THR A 146 0.26 11.67 -9.53
CA THR A 146 -0.02 11.23 -10.91
C THR A 146 -1.21 11.97 -11.55
N GLY A 147 -1.86 12.91 -10.84
CA GLY A 147 -2.93 13.74 -11.41
C GLY A 147 -4.20 12.96 -11.74
N ILE A 148 -4.34 11.78 -11.14
CA ILE A 148 -5.59 11.01 -11.16
C ILE A 148 -6.56 11.86 -10.36
N GLU A 149 -7.56 12.47 -10.99
CA GLU A 149 -8.59 13.18 -10.24
C GLU A 149 -9.50 12.16 -9.54
N SER A 150 -10.11 12.55 -8.42
CA SER A 150 -10.91 11.65 -7.55
C SER A 150 -12.19 11.08 -8.20
N GLY A 151 -12.37 11.25 -9.51
CA GLY A 151 -13.32 10.55 -10.37
C GLY A 151 -12.72 9.95 -11.66
N ASP A 152 -11.53 10.36 -12.07
CA ASP A 152 -10.90 10.00 -13.35
C ASP A 152 -9.61 9.20 -13.13
N ILE A 153 -9.77 7.88 -13.02
CA ILE A 153 -8.64 6.95 -13.07
C ILE A 153 -8.12 6.91 -14.52
N PRO A 154 -6.84 7.25 -14.82
CA PRO A 154 -6.31 7.43 -16.17
C PRO A 154 -6.37 6.21 -17.08
N ILE A 155 -6.57 5.02 -16.50
CA ILE A 155 -6.82 3.81 -17.28
C ILE A 155 -8.10 3.96 -18.16
N LEU A 156 -8.91 5.00 -17.93
CA LEU A 156 -10.18 5.21 -18.63
C LEU A 156 -10.43 6.59 -19.26
N ASN A 157 -9.67 7.65 -18.95
CA ASN A 157 -9.73 8.97 -19.62
C ASN A 157 -11.14 9.40 -20.08
N LYS A 158 -12.17 9.24 -19.23
CA LYS A 158 -13.57 9.41 -19.64
C LYS A 158 -14.19 10.53 -18.83
N LYS A 159 -14.25 11.72 -19.45
CA LYS A 159 -15.01 12.86 -18.92
C LYS A 159 -16.44 12.42 -18.58
N TRP A 160 -16.87 12.74 -17.37
CA TRP A 160 -18.21 12.45 -16.89
C TRP A 160 -19.27 12.94 -17.89
N SER A 161 -20.28 12.11 -18.16
CA SER A 161 -21.42 12.45 -19.02
C SER A 161 -22.72 12.04 -18.34
N PRO A 162 -23.83 12.81 -18.48
CA PRO A 162 -25.13 12.44 -17.92
C PRO A 162 -25.65 11.06 -18.32
N ASP A 163 -25.18 10.52 -19.45
CA ASP A 163 -25.50 9.15 -19.87
C ASP A 163 -24.99 8.07 -18.89
N GLU A 164 -24.02 8.38 -18.04
CA GLU A 164 -23.59 7.49 -16.94
C GLU A 164 -24.67 7.31 -15.87
N LEU A 165 -25.62 8.25 -15.75
CA LEU A 165 -26.77 8.09 -14.86
C LEU A 165 -27.71 6.96 -15.33
N LYS A 166 -27.77 6.70 -16.64
CA LYS A 166 -28.55 5.59 -17.21
C LYS A 166 -27.86 4.24 -17.00
N ASP A 167 -26.53 4.22 -17.03
CA ASP A 167 -25.71 3.02 -16.76
C ASP A 167 -25.63 2.69 -15.25
N MET A 168 -25.97 3.63 -14.35
CA MET A 168 -26.23 3.37 -12.92
C MET A 168 -27.54 2.60 -12.69
N SER A 169 -27.87 1.66 -13.57
CA SER A 169 -28.89 0.65 -13.27
C SER A 169 -28.57 -0.01 -11.93
N VAL A 170 -29.63 -0.24 -11.16
CA VAL A 170 -29.69 -0.74 -9.78
C VAL A 170 -29.21 -2.21 -9.68
N GLN A 171 -28.16 -2.59 -10.42
CA GLN A 171 -27.76 -3.98 -10.65
C GLN A 171 -26.97 -4.53 -9.47
N GLY A 172 -27.64 -5.40 -8.71
CA GLY A 172 -27.12 -6.11 -7.54
C GLY A 172 -26.03 -7.15 -7.82
N ASN A 173 -25.60 -7.40 -9.07
CA ASN A 173 -24.67 -8.49 -9.40
C ASN A 173 -23.21 -8.09 -9.68
N ASN A 174 -22.91 -6.80 -9.91
CA ASN A 174 -21.55 -6.31 -10.20
C ASN A 174 -20.86 -5.64 -9.00
N ARG A 175 -21.53 -5.65 -7.85
CA ARG A 175 -20.99 -5.05 -6.63
C ARG A 175 -19.82 -5.88 -6.13
N ILE A 176 -18.74 -5.18 -5.79
CA ILE A 176 -17.57 -5.78 -5.17
C ILE A 176 -17.95 -6.20 -3.75
N THR A 177 -17.84 -7.49 -3.44
CA THR A 177 -18.03 -8.00 -2.09
C THR A 177 -16.93 -7.42 -1.20
N ARG A 178 -17.31 -6.51 -0.28
CA ARG A 178 -16.35 -5.86 0.63
C ARG A 178 -15.56 -6.88 1.45
N GLY A 179 -16.20 -7.98 1.85
CA GLY A 179 -15.57 -9.09 2.58
C GLY A 179 -14.46 -9.79 1.80
N GLU A 180 -14.72 -10.21 0.56
CA GLU A 180 -13.71 -10.87 -0.31
C GLU A 180 -12.47 -9.99 -0.50
N THR A 181 -12.69 -8.69 -0.71
CA THR A 181 -11.61 -7.73 -0.96
C THR A 181 -10.76 -7.50 0.29
N VAL A 182 -11.39 -7.44 1.46
CA VAL A 182 -10.70 -7.32 2.75
C VAL A 182 -9.93 -8.60 3.09
N ILE A 183 -10.50 -9.78 2.84
CA ILE A 183 -9.84 -11.08 3.09
C ILE A 183 -8.62 -11.25 2.17
N SER A 184 -8.75 -10.92 0.88
CA SER A 184 -7.63 -10.96 -0.07
C SER A 184 -6.49 -10.02 0.36
N LEU A 185 -6.83 -8.82 0.81
CA LEU A 185 -5.85 -7.88 1.35
C LEU A 185 -5.21 -8.40 2.63
N PHE A 186 -6.00 -8.94 3.56
CA PHE A 186 -5.51 -9.56 4.78
C PHE A 186 -4.49 -10.67 4.48
N MET A 187 -4.81 -11.58 3.56
CA MET A 187 -3.88 -12.64 3.16
C MET A 187 -2.60 -12.08 2.53
N THR A 188 -2.72 -11.05 1.69
CA THR A 188 -1.55 -10.39 1.07
C THR A 188 -0.65 -9.78 2.14
N VAL A 189 -1.22 -9.04 3.10
CA VAL A 189 -0.47 -8.45 4.21
C VAL A 189 0.13 -9.53 5.10
N LEU A 190 -0.61 -10.60 5.42
CA LEU A 190 -0.14 -11.72 6.21
C LEU A 190 1.08 -12.40 5.59
N PHE A 191 0.98 -12.83 4.33
CA PHE A 191 2.09 -13.51 3.65
C PHE A 191 3.28 -12.57 3.43
N THR A 192 3.05 -11.30 3.09
CA THR A 192 4.13 -10.32 2.94
C THR A 192 4.85 -10.10 4.27
N ALA A 193 4.11 -9.87 5.35
CA ALA A 193 4.68 -9.64 6.68
C ALA A 193 5.42 -10.89 7.20
N LEU A 194 4.85 -12.07 6.97
CA LEU A 194 5.47 -13.35 7.31
C LEU A 194 6.79 -13.55 6.56
N LEU A 195 6.83 -13.36 5.25
CA LEU A 195 8.05 -13.54 4.45
C LEU A 195 9.11 -12.46 4.71
N TYR A 196 8.70 -11.23 4.99
CA TYR A 196 9.61 -10.11 5.17
C TYR A 196 10.14 -9.98 6.60
N PHE A 197 9.26 -9.97 7.61
CA PHE A 197 9.64 -9.73 9.01
C PHE A 197 9.94 -11.01 9.79
N LYS A 198 9.19 -12.08 9.52
CA LYS A 198 9.23 -13.31 10.32
C LYS A 198 9.41 -14.59 9.47
N PRO A 199 10.34 -14.64 8.49
CA PRO A 199 10.48 -15.81 7.62
C PRO A 199 10.89 -17.08 8.37
N HIS A 200 11.55 -16.93 9.52
CA HIS A 200 11.92 -18.01 10.42
C HIS A 200 10.72 -18.73 11.05
N LEU A 201 9.51 -18.15 11.03
CA LEU A 201 8.32 -18.85 11.53
C LEU A 201 7.91 -20.02 10.61
N ILE A 202 8.29 -19.95 9.33
CA ILE A 202 8.13 -21.05 8.38
C ILE A 202 9.36 -21.97 8.54
N ALA A 203 9.33 -22.79 9.59
CA ALA A 203 10.44 -23.64 10.00
C ALA A 203 9.97 -25.00 10.51
N LEU A 204 10.91 -25.93 10.56
CA LEU A 204 10.80 -27.14 11.36
C LEU A 204 11.29 -26.88 12.77
N TYR A 205 10.47 -27.22 13.75
CA TYR A 205 10.78 -27.13 15.18
C TYR A 205 10.94 -28.56 15.72
N LEU A 206 12.18 -28.94 16.00
CA LEU A 206 12.52 -30.26 16.52
C LEU A 206 13.10 -30.14 17.92
N LYS A 207 12.80 -31.08 18.81
CA LYS A 207 13.48 -31.15 20.11
C LYS A 207 14.85 -31.80 19.90
N GLY A 208 15.91 -31.06 20.17
CA GLY A 208 17.29 -31.55 20.17
C GLY A 208 17.56 -32.46 21.35
N GLU A 209 18.68 -33.18 21.29
CA GLU A 209 19.07 -34.18 22.30
C GLU A 209 19.28 -33.57 23.70
N SER A 210 19.62 -32.28 23.78
CA SER A 210 19.78 -31.54 25.03
C SER A 210 18.47 -31.00 25.62
N GLY A 211 17.32 -31.29 25.00
CA GLY A 211 16.00 -30.78 25.41
C GLY A 211 15.65 -29.39 24.84
N ASN A 212 16.56 -28.73 24.12
CA ASN A 212 16.32 -27.45 23.48
C ASN A 212 15.56 -27.61 22.15
N THR A 213 14.78 -26.61 21.75
CA THR A 213 14.12 -26.59 20.43
C THR A 213 15.11 -26.12 19.36
N GLU A 214 15.48 -27.00 18.44
CA GLU A 214 16.24 -26.67 17.23
C GLU A 214 15.28 -26.20 16.13
N ILE A 215 15.62 -25.07 15.51
CA ILE A 215 14.78 -24.41 14.49
C ILE A 215 15.52 -24.47 13.15
N PHE A 216 14.90 -25.11 12.16
CA PHE A 216 15.41 -25.17 10.80
C PHE A 216 14.44 -24.39 9.89
N PRO A 217 14.76 -23.16 9.46
CA PRO A 217 13.90 -22.39 8.55
C PRO A 217 13.79 -23.05 7.18
N LEU A 218 12.61 -22.97 6.55
CA LEU A 218 12.37 -23.47 5.19
C LEU A 218 13.20 -22.69 4.15
N PHE A 219 13.28 -21.37 4.33
CA PHE A 219 13.92 -20.48 3.37
C PHE A 219 15.35 -20.12 3.76
N GLN A 220 16.24 -20.15 2.77
CA GLN A 220 17.58 -19.58 2.88
C GLN A 220 17.47 -18.05 2.90
N SER A 221 17.87 -17.42 4.02
CA SER A 221 17.61 -15.99 4.26
C SER A 221 18.24 -15.07 3.21
N ASP A 222 19.48 -15.36 2.78
CA ASP A 222 20.18 -14.54 1.78
C ASP A 222 19.49 -14.59 0.42
N ARG A 223 18.98 -15.76 0.04
CA ARG A 223 18.28 -15.93 -1.23
C ARG A 223 16.89 -15.30 -1.19
N LEU A 224 16.16 -15.45 -0.08
CA LEU A 224 14.84 -14.85 0.10
C LEU A 224 14.89 -13.32 -0.02
N ARG A 225 15.95 -12.67 0.50
CA ARG A 225 16.14 -11.21 0.40
C ARG A 225 16.14 -10.67 -1.03
N ILE A 226 16.54 -11.48 -2.02
CA ILE A 226 16.51 -11.10 -3.44
C ILE A 226 15.06 -10.96 -3.94
N TYR A 227 14.13 -11.75 -3.40
CA TYR A 227 12.72 -11.73 -3.78
C TYR A 227 11.91 -10.66 -3.05
N ILE A 228 12.35 -10.21 -1.87
CA ILE A 228 11.63 -9.24 -1.03
C ILE A 228 11.23 -7.96 -1.79
N PRO A 229 12.10 -7.28 -2.57
CA PRO A 229 11.70 -6.08 -3.29
C PRO A 229 10.56 -6.31 -4.29
N VAL A 230 10.55 -7.47 -4.96
CA VAL A 230 9.50 -7.86 -5.90
C VAL A 230 8.21 -8.17 -5.15
N ILE A 231 8.28 -8.88 -4.02
CA ILE A 231 7.11 -9.14 -3.17
C ILE A 231 6.49 -7.83 -2.68
N LEU A 232 7.30 -6.88 -2.20
CA LEU A 232 6.82 -5.56 -1.75
C LEU A 232 6.17 -4.78 -2.90
N LEU A 233 6.75 -4.82 -4.11
CA LEU A 233 6.15 -4.20 -5.29
C LEU A 233 4.76 -4.78 -5.57
N PHE A 234 4.61 -6.10 -5.53
CA PHE A 234 3.31 -6.76 -5.72
C PHE A 234 2.30 -6.37 -4.64
N THR A 235 2.74 -6.25 -3.38
CA THR A 235 1.89 -5.79 -2.28
C THR A 235 1.41 -4.37 -2.49
N VAL A 236 2.27 -3.46 -2.95
CA VAL A 236 1.89 -2.08 -3.31
C VAL A 236 0.89 -2.05 -4.46
N LEU A 237 1.11 -2.85 -5.51
CA LEU A 237 0.18 -2.98 -6.63
C LEU A 237 -1.19 -3.52 -6.20
N GLN A 238 -1.21 -4.54 -5.36
CA GLN A 238 -2.44 -5.11 -4.80
C GLN A 238 -3.19 -4.09 -3.94
N LEU A 239 -2.48 -3.31 -3.12
CA LEU A 239 -3.05 -2.24 -2.31
C LEU A 239 -3.64 -1.12 -3.20
N GLY A 240 -2.94 -0.74 -4.28
CA GLY A 240 -3.47 0.20 -5.28
C GLY A 240 -4.74 -0.32 -5.95
N MET A 241 -4.79 -1.60 -6.32
CA MET A 241 -6.01 -2.24 -6.85
C MET A 241 -7.13 -2.29 -5.81
N PHE A 242 -6.82 -2.55 -4.53
CA PHE A 242 -7.79 -2.50 -3.43
C PHE A 242 -8.41 -1.11 -3.32
N ILE A 243 -7.59 -0.06 -3.36
CA ILE A 243 -8.06 1.34 -3.36
C ILE A 243 -8.93 1.62 -4.58
N GLY A 244 -8.50 1.19 -5.78
CA GLY A 244 -9.30 1.35 -7.01
C GLY A 244 -10.66 0.62 -6.96
N LYS A 245 -10.68 -0.61 -6.43
CA LYS A 245 -11.91 -1.38 -6.17
C LYS A 245 -12.81 -0.64 -5.19
N PHE A 246 -12.25 -0.09 -4.12
CA PHE A 246 -12.98 0.67 -3.11
C PHE A 246 -13.56 1.98 -3.67
N MET A 247 -12.82 2.65 -4.56
CA MET A 247 -13.24 3.92 -5.19
C MET A 247 -14.42 3.75 -6.15
N LYS A 248 -14.41 2.70 -6.98
CA LYS A 248 -15.46 2.51 -8.00
C LYS A 248 -16.64 1.67 -7.51
N GLY A 249 -16.41 0.71 -6.61
CA GLY A 249 -17.48 -0.15 -6.07
C GLY A 249 -18.08 -1.17 -7.05
N TYR A 250 -17.68 -1.14 -8.33
CA TYR A 250 -18.06 -2.09 -9.37
C TYR A 250 -16.86 -2.51 -10.22
N TRP A 251 -16.91 -3.72 -10.77
CA TRP A 251 -15.93 -4.21 -11.73
C TRP A 251 -16.15 -3.56 -13.10
N ASN A 252 -15.09 -3.06 -13.71
CA ASN A 252 -15.06 -2.63 -15.10
C ASN A 252 -13.94 -3.37 -15.85
N ARG A 253 -14.02 -3.37 -17.18
CA ARG A 253 -13.08 -4.08 -18.07
C ARG A 253 -11.60 -3.84 -17.76
N PRO A 254 -11.11 -2.60 -17.56
CA PRO A 254 -9.70 -2.38 -17.27
C PRO A 254 -9.28 -2.90 -15.88
N LEU A 255 -10.14 -2.78 -14.87
CA LEU A 255 -9.85 -3.32 -13.54
C LEU A 255 -9.82 -4.85 -13.56
N SER A 256 -10.70 -5.49 -14.34
CA SER A 256 -10.67 -6.95 -14.55
C SER A 256 -9.42 -7.39 -15.31
N ALA A 257 -8.98 -6.65 -16.32
CA ALA A 257 -7.74 -6.93 -17.05
C ALA A 257 -6.49 -6.75 -16.18
N ALA A 258 -6.44 -5.69 -15.36
CA ALA A 258 -5.36 -5.46 -14.41
C ALA A 258 -5.28 -6.58 -13.35
N ASN A 259 -6.42 -7.05 -12.83
CA ASN A 259 -6.47 -8.18 -11.90
C ASN A 259 -5.96 -9.47 -12.55
N ALA A 260 -6.34 -9.75 -13.80
CA ALA A 260 -5.84 -10.91 -14.54
C ALA A 260 -4.33 -10.84 -14.79
N ALA A 261 -3.81 -9.66 -15.16
CA ALA A 261 -2.38 -9.43 -15.34
C ALA A 261 -1.60 -9.61 -14.02
N TYR A 262 -2.13 -9.08 -12.91
CA TYR A 262 -1.56 -9.27 -11.58
C TYR A 262 -1.51 -10.75 -11.18
N ASN A 263 -2.61 -11.48 -11.38
CA ASN A 263 -2.69 -12.91 -11.09
C ASN A 263 -1.68 -13.71 -11.92
N MET A 264 -1.55 -13.41 -13.21
CA MET A 264 -0.56 -14.03 -14.08
C MET A 264 0.87 -13.76 -13.62
N ALA A 265 1.19 -12.49 -13.32
CA ALA A 265 2.52 -12.12 -12.83
C ALA A 265 2.82 -12.76 -11.46
N SER A 266 1.80 -12.94 -10.61
CA SER A 266 1.93 -13.59 -9.30
C SER A 266 2.20 -15.09 -9.45
N CYS A 267 1.53 -15.76 -10.40
CA CYS A 267 1.82 -17.14 -10.74
C CYS A 267 3.26 -17.32 -11.22
N ILE A 268 3.76 -16.40 -12.05
CA ILE A 268 5.15 -16.42 -12.53
C ILE A 268 6.11 -16.24 -11.36
N LEU A 269 5.88 -15.26 -10.48
CA LEU A 269 6.72 -15.03 -9.31
C LEU A 269 6.80 -16.28 -8.41
N ILE A 270 5.65 -16.89 -8.10
CA ILE A 270 5.60 -18.11 -7.27
C ILE A 270 6.28 -19.27 -7.98
N ALA A 271 6.09 -19.44 -9.30
CA ALA A 271 6.77 -20.47 -10.06
C ALA A 271 8.29 -20.32 -9.99
N VAL A 272 8.80 -19.09 -10.18
CA VAL A 272 10.22 -18.78 -10.08
C VAL A 272 10.74 -19.04 -8.66
N MET A 273 10.02 -18.62 -7.61
CA MET A 273 10.42 -18.85 -6.23
C MET A 273 10.44 -20.35 -5.88
N LEU A 274 9.38 -21.09 -6.20
CA LEU A 274 9.28 -22.51 -5.88
C LEU A 274 10.29 -23.36 -6.64
N THR A 275 10.70 -22.95 -7.85
CA THR A 275 11.71 -23.68 -8.63
C THR A 275 13.14 -23.26 -8.34
N ASP A 276 13.37 -22.19 -7.58
CA ASP A 276 14.69 -21.78 -7.14
C ASP A 276 15.21 -22.66 -6.00
N LYS A 277 16.06 -23.63 -6.34
CA LYS A 277 16.67 -24.55 -5.38
C LYS A 277 17.48 -23.85 -4.28
N LEU A 278 18.05 -22.68 -4.57
CA LEU A 278 18.83 -21.91 -3.60
C LEU A 278 17.95 -21.18 -2.59
N LEU A 279 16.65 -21.04 -2.87
CA LEU A 279 15.70 -20.41 -1.95
C LEU A 279 15.42 -21.32 -0.75
N PHE A 280 15.57 -22.62 -0.91
CA PHE A 280 15.23 -23.63 0.06
C PHE A 280 16.45 -24.07 0.87
N ASN A 281 16.33 -24.05 2.20
CA ASN A 281 17.38 -24.50 3.09
C ASN A 281 17.50 -26.03 3.04
N GLN A 282 18.64 -26.56 2.58
CA GLN A 282 18.84 -28.01 2.45
C GLN A 282 18.77 -28.77 3.79
N GLU A 283 19.13 -28.12 4.89
CA GLU A 283 19.08 -28.75 6.21
C GLU A 283 17.64 -29.02 6.64
N PHE A 284 16.71 -28.10 6.33
CA PHE A 284 15.27 -28.30 6.55
C PHE A 284 14.81 -29.63 5.96
N PHE A 285 15.10 -29.87 4.67
CA PHE A 285 14.67 -31.09 3.96
C PHE A 285 15.37 -32.33 4.48
N THR A 286 16.64 -32.21 4.88
CA THR A 286 17.41 -33.31 5.46
C THR A 286 16.78 -33.76 6.79
N ARG A 287 16.48 -32.80 7.68
CA ARG A 287 15.84 -33.07 8.97
C ARG A 287 14.41 -33.59 8.80
N MET A 288 13.65 -33.04 7.85
CA MET A 288 12.30 -33.51 7.53
C MET A 288 12.28 -34.96 7.07
N ALA A 289 13.22 -35.33 6.18
CA ALA A 289 13.34 -36.69 5.69
C ALA A 289 13.63 -37.68 6.82
N LEU A 290 14.61 -37.35 7.67
CA LEU A 290 14.95 -38.17 8.84
C LEU A 290 13.76 -38.32 9.79
N TYR A 291 13.02 -37.24 10.06
CA TYR A 291 11.83 -37.28 10.91
C TYR A 291 10.73 -38.20 10.35
N LEU A 292 10.62 -38.29 9.02
CA LEU A 292 9.66 -39.15 8.32
C LEU A 292 10.18 -40.57 8.07
N ASN A 293 11.36 -40.94 8.59
CA ASN A 293 12.06 -42.21 8.29
C ASN A 293 12.33 -42.43 6.79
N GLU A 294 12.56 -41.34 6.06
CA GLU A 294 12.84 -41.33 4.62
C GLU A 294 14.29 -40.91 4.35
N THR A 295 14.80 -41.27 3.16
CA THR A 295 16.13 -40.79 2.75
C THR A 295 16.06 -39.33 2.27
N PRO A 296 17.02 -38.46 2.63
CA PRO A 296 17.04 -37.05 2.18
C PRO A 296 16.94 -36.91 0.65
N LYS A 297 17.60 -37.81 -0.08
CA LYS A 297 17.56 -37.85 -1.55
C LYS A 297 16.15 -38.14 -2.08
N HIS A 298 15.44 -39.11 -1.50
CA HIS A 298 14.08 -39.42 -1.90
C HIS A 298 13.13 -38.26 -1.58
N TYR A 299 13.23 -37.70 -0.37
CA TYR A 299 12.38 -36.60 0.07
C TYR A 299 12.57 -35.33 -0.77
N MET A 300 13.82 -34.95 -1.06
CA MET A 300 14.12 -33.84 -1.98
C MET A 300 13.56 -34.10 -3.38
N ALA A 301 13.63 -35.33 -3.90
CA ALA A 301 13.03 -35.66 -5.20
C ALA A 301 11.50 -35.56 -5.18
N LEU A 302 10.84 -35.93 -4.07
CA LEU A 302 9.39 -35.73 -3.90
C LEU A 302 9.03 -34.24 -3.84
N TRP A 303 9.82 -33.44 -3.13
CA TRP A 303 9.64 -31.98 -3.08
C TRP A 303 9.75 -31.36 -4.47
N GLU A 304 10.86 -31.64 -5.17
CA GLU A 304 11.19 -31.06 -6.47
C GLU A 304 10.22 -31.50 -7.58
N ASN A 305 9.86 -32.79 -7.62
CA ASN A 305 9.13 -33.35 -8.76
C ASN A 305 7.62 -33.50 -8.53
N ARG A 306 7.13 -33.36 -7.29
CA ARG A 306 5.70 -33.51 -6.99
C ARG A 306 5.13 -32.33 -6.21
N ILE A 307 5.67 -32.06 -5.03
CA ILE A 307 5.04 -31.11 -4.10
C ILE A 307 5.01 -29.70 -4.69
N ILE A 308 6.10 -29.22 -5.29
CA ILE A 308 6.14 -27.91 -5.96
C ILE A 308 5.04 -27.81 -7.04
N TRP A 309 4.89 -28.81 -7.90
CA TRP A 309 3.93 -28.80 -8.98
C TRP A 309 2.48 -28.86 -8.50
N VAL A 310 2.22 -29.55 -7.37
CA VAL A 310 0.91 -29.53 -6.71
C VAL A 310 0.60 -28.14 -6.17
N ILE A 311 1.54 -27.51 -5.45
CA ILE A 311 1.36 -26.15 -4.91
C ILE A 311 1.13 -25.14 -6.05
N LEU A 312 1.95 -25.21 -7.09
CA LEU A 312 1.84 -24.36 -8.28
C LEU A 312 0.52 -24.59 -9.01
N GLY A 313 0.10 -25.85 -9.17
CA GLY A 313 -1.18 -26.21 -9.78
C GLY A 313 -2.36 -25.62 -9.00
N ILE A 314 -2.37 -25.75 -7.68
CA ILE A 314 -3.40 -25.15 -6.81
C ILE A 314 -3.42 -23.63 -6.97
N PHE A 315 -2.24 -22.98 -6.92
CA PHE A 315 -2.14 -21.53 -7.05
C PHE A 315 -2.65 -21.05 -8.41
N VAL A 316 -2.28 -21.72 -9.50
CA VAL A 316 -2.76 -21.41 -10.86
C VAL A 316 -4.27 -21.61 -10.97
N VAL A 317 -4.83 -22.68 -10.42
CA VAL A 317 -6.29 -22.91 -10.43
C VAL A 317 -7.02 -21.78 -9.70
N ILE A 318 -6.54 -21.36 -8.53
CA ILE A 318 -7.11 -20.23 -7.77
C ILE A 318 -7.01 -18.93 -8.58
N ALA A 319 -5.85 -18.64 -9.16
CA ALA A 319 -5.60 -17.45 -9.95
C ALA A 319 -6.47 -17.39 -11.22
N VAL A 320 -6.65 -18.52 -11.90
CA VAL A 320 -7.51 -18.65 -13.08
C VAL A 320 -8.97 -18.48 -12.68
N TRP A 321 -9.41 -19.14 -11.60
CA TRP A 321 -10.77 -19.02 -11.07
C TRP A 321 -11.11 -17.56 -10.70
N ASP A 322 -10.24 -16.90 -9.93
CA ASP A 322 -10.42 -15.49 -9.55
C ASP A 322 -10.49 -14.59 -10.79
N SER A 323 -9.57 -14.78 -11.74
CA SER A 323 -9.55 -14.00 -12.98
C SER A 323 -10.83 -14.19 -13.80
N ILE A 324 -11.34 -15.42 -13.92
CA ILE A 324 -12.58 -15.72 -14.63
C ILE A 324 -13.78 -15.12 -13.89
N ALA A 325 -13.88 -15.29 -12.57
CA ALA A 325 -14.97 -14.76 -11.76
C ALA A 325 -15.04 -13.23 -11.86
N VAL A 326 -13.88 -12.57 -11.79
CA VAL A 326 -13.73 -11.11 -11.95
C VAL A 326 -14.03 -10.67 -13.38
N TRP A 327 -13.65 -11.45 -14.39
CA TRP A 327 -13.94 -11.17 -15.79
C TRP A 327 -15.45 -11.27 -16.08
N ILE A 328 -16.11 -12.32 -15.60
CA ILE A 328 -17.57 -12.48 -15.73
C ILE A 328 -18.30 -11.32 -15.07
N LYS A 329 -17.90 -10.90 -13.86
CA LYS A 329 -18.43 -9.70 -13.21
C LYS A 329 -18.14 -8.45 -14.06
N GLY A 330 -16.92 -8.23 -14.52
CA GLY A 330 -16.56 -7.09 -15.37
C GLY A 330 -17.30 -6.98 -16.72
N PHE A 331 -17.84 -8.10 -17.23
CA PHE A 331 -18.58 -8.18 -18.50
C PHE A 331 -20.08 -8.52 -18.33
N GLY A 332 -20.57 -8.64 -17.10
CA GLY A 332 -21.94 -9.05 -16.78
C GLY A 332 -23.01 -8.05 -17.23
N LYS A 333 -23.63 -8.37 -18.39
CA LYS A 333 -24.87 -7.85 -19.00
C LYS A 333 -25.05 -6.32 -19.14
N LYS A 334 -24.55 -5.81 -20.27
CA LYS A 334 -25.34 -4.88 -21.10
C LYS A 334 -26.51 -5.69 -21.71
N GLY A 335 -27.64 -5.72 -21.02
CA GLY A 335 -28.89 -6.28 -21.51
C GLY A 335 -29.98 -5.25 -21.29
#